data_AF-A0A1W9S6U9-F1
#
_entry.id   AF-A0A1W9S6U9-F1
#
_cell.length_a   1.000
_cell.length_b   1.000
_cell.length_c   1.000
_cell.angle_alpha   90.00
_cell.angle_beta   90.00
_cell.angle_gamma   90.00
#
_symmetry.space_group_name_H-M   'P 1'
#
loop_
_entity.id
_entity.type
_entity.pdbx_description
1 polymer ?
#
loop_
_entity_poly.entity_id
_entity_poly.type
_entity_poly.pdbx_seq_one_letter_code
_entity_poly.pdbx_strand_id
1 'polypeptide(L)'
;MNLTLDYLKSNRKWLVPNLIVWGSIYSFDAFLMMVEENSSKRVVFSYSVIGGKDQVISFDELCDFNGNALPSEIVNPVVIIIPRDGSRCFLVGRPSNTSFKIACDRSSFIGQGLVDLLIMEVDLP
;
A
#
# COMPACT_ATOMS: atom_id res chain seq x y z
N MET A 1 -12.86 0.11 33.64
CA MET A 1 -12.08 -0.60 32.61
C MET A 1 -11.18 -1.59 33.34
N ASN A 2 -11.35 -2.90 33.13
CA ASN A 2 -10.58 -3.93 33.83
C ASN A 2 -9.26 -4.20 33.08
N LEU A 3 -8.16 -3.63 33.58
CA LEU A 3 -6.80 -3.78 33.03
C LEU A 3 -6.34 -5.24 32.85
N THR A 4 -6.90 -6.17 33.62
CA THR A 4 -6.52 -7.59 33.63
C THR A 4 -7.08 -8.42 32.49
N LEU A 5 -7.97 -7.91 31.64
CA LEU A 5 -8.46 -8.66 30.47
C LEU A 5 -8.01 -8.06 29.14
N ASP A 6 -7.47 -6.85 29.14
CA ASP A 6 -7.04 -6.18 27.91
C ASP A 6 -5.83 -6.87 27.26
N TYR A 7 -4.97 -7.55 28.03
CA TYR A 7 -3.85 -8.33 27.45
C TYR A 7 -4.31 -9.59 26.68
N LEU A 8 -5.56 -10.05 26.87
CA LEU A 8 -6.14 -11.19 26.14
C LEU A 8 -6.80 -10.77 24.83
N LYS A 9 -6.98 -9.46 24.60
CA LYS A 9 -7.44 -8.97 23.30
C LYS A 9 -6.31 -9.14 22.31
N SER A 10 -6.36 -10.23 21.55
CA SER A 10 -5.54 -10.37 20.37
C SER A 10 -5.85 -9.22 19.42
N ASN A 11 -4.81 -8.57 18.92
CA ASN A 11 -4.88 -7.69 17.76
C ASN A 11 -5.72 -8.32 16.64
N ARG A 12 -6.54 -7.51 15.96
CA ARG A 12 -7.31 -7.95 14.79
C ARG A 12 -6.33 -8.27 13.65
N LYS A 13 -6.50 -9.42 13.01
CA LYS A 13 -5.63 -9.89 11.91
C LYS A 13 -6.47 -10.42 10.78
N TRP A 14 -6.05 -10.14 9.56
CA TRP A 14 -6.69 -10.57 8.33
C TRP A 14 -5.62 -11.14 7.39
N LEU A 15 -5.90 -12.32 6.84
CA LEU A 15 -5.10 -12.90 5.77
C LEU A 15 -5.85 -12.68 4.46
N VAL A 16 -5.26 -11.91 3.54
CA VAL A 16 -5.82 -11.58 2.22
C VAL A 16 -5.06 -12.38 1.17
N PRO A 17 -5.68 -13.37 0.52
CA PRO A 17 -4.98 -14.20 -0.43
C PRO A 17 -4.96 -13.61 -1.85
N ASN A 18 -3.97 -14.01 -2.65
CA ASN A 18 -3.92 -13.83 -4.12
C ASN A 18 -4.01 -12.37 -4.61
N LEU A 19 -3.36 -11.44 -3.92
CA LEU A 19 -3.26 -10.06 -4.39
C LEU A 19 -2.29 -9.96 -5.56
N ILE A 20 -2.75 -9.34 -6.64
CA ILE A 20 -1.94 -9.02 -7.82
C ILE A 20 -1.28 -7.64 -7.64
N VAL A 21 0.04 -7.61 -7.70
CA VAL A 21 0.86 -6.39 -7.58
C VAL A 21 1.42 -6.01 -8.94
N TRP A 22 0.96 -4.87 -9.46
CA TRP A 22 1.41 -4.27 -10.71
C TRP A 22 2.09 -2.91 -10.52
N GLY A 23 2.06 -2.34 -9.32
CA GLY A 23 2.78 -1.11 -8.96
C GLY A 23 4.29 -1.23 -9.20
N SER A 24 4.95 -0.11 -9.50
CA SER A 24 6.40 -0.04 -9.77
C SER A 24 7.16 0.61 -8.62
N ILE A 25 8.32 0.05 -8.23
CA ILE A 25 9.19 0.66 -7.20
C ILE A 25 9.83 1.98 -7.66
N TYR A 26 9.89 2.21 -8.97
CA TYR A 26 10.43 3.43 -9.56
C TYR A 26 9.40 4.55 -9.67
N SER A 27 8.17 4.27 -9.24
CA SER A 27 7.10 5.25 -9.19
C SER A 27 7.33 6.20 -8.02
N PHE A 28 7.47 7.48 -8.32
CA PHE A 28 7.55 8.52 -7.29
C PHE A 28 6.82 9.78 -7.75
N ASP A 29 6.28 10.51 -6.78
CA ASP A 29 5.67 11.82 -7.01
C ASP A 29 6.78 12.87 -7.14
N ALA A 30 6.96 13.39 -8.35
CA ALA A 30 7.91 14.45 -8.61
C ALA A 30 7.22 15.82 -8.53
N PHE A 31 7.81 16.72 -7.75
CA PHE A 31 7.48 18.14 -7.84
C PHE A 31 8.14 18.74 -9.08
N LEU A 32 7.33 19.23 -10.00
CA LEU A 32 7.79 19.82 -11.25
C LEU A 32 7.56 21.33 -11.20
N MET A 33 8.64 22.07 -11.42
CA MET A 33 8.60 23.49 -11.68
C MET A 33 8.83 23.70 -13.17
N MET A 34 7.85 24.27 -13.86
CA MET A 34 7.90 24.52 -15.30
C MET A 34 7.73 26.01 -15.57
N VAL A 35 8.37 26.47 -16.63
CA VAL A 35 8.18 27.83 -17.16
C VAL A 35 7.58 27.70 -18.55
N GLU A 36 6.49 28.43 -18.79
CA GLU A 36 5.82 28.41 -20.08
C GLU A 36 6.68 29.14 -21.13
N GLU A 37 7.04 28.44 -22.21
CA GLU A 37 7.79 29.03 -23.32
C GLU A 37 6.80 29.74 -24.26
N ASN A 38 7.05 31.02 -24.58
CA ASN A 38 6.23 31.91 -25.43
C ASN A 38 4.96 32.57 -24.81
N SER A 39 4.86 32.67 -23.48
CA SER A 39 3.78 33.40 -22.77
C SER A 39 4.36 34.43 -21.79
N SER A 40 3.55 35.34 -21.24
CA SER A 40 3.99 36.33 -20.25
C SER A 40 4.33 35.65 -18.92
N LYS A 41 5.54 35.09 -18.86
CA LYS A 41 6.30 34.62 -17.69
C LYS A 41 5.43 34.02 -16.58
N ARG A 42 4.89 32.84 -16.85
CA ARG A 42 4.18 32.03 -15.85
C ARG A 42 5.09 30.91 -15.35
N VAL A 43 5.20 30.80 -14.02
CA VAL A 43 5.75 29.62 -13.35
C VAL A 43 4.58 28.71 -13.00
N VAL A 44 4.67 27.44 -13.38
CA VAL A 44 3.67 26.42 -13.07
C VAL A 44 4.30 25.40 -12.11
N PHE A 45 3.61 25.19 -10.99
CA PHE A 45 3.89 24.08 -10.08
C PHE A 45 2.94 22.94 -10.41
N SER A 46 3.50 21.77 -10.67
CA SER A 46 2.73 20.57 -10.98
C SER A 46 3.28 19.38 -10.22
N TYR A 47 2.41 18.41 -9.96
CA TYR A 47 2.78 17.11 -9.43
C TYR A 47 2.48 16.08 -10.51
N SER A 48 3.47 15.26 -10.82
CA SER A 48 3.27 14.12 -11.73
C SER A 48 3.99 12.90 -11.16
N VAL A 49 3.33 11.75 -11.29
CA VAL A 49 3.98 10.46 -11.09
C VAL A 49 4.96 10.26 -12.24
N ILE A 50 6.24 9.99 -11.91
CA ILE A 50 7.28 9.66 -12.89
C ILE A 50 7.83 8.28 -12.55
N GLY A 51 8.25 7.51 -13.58
CA GLY A 51 8.96 6.24 -13.38
C GLY A 51 8.07 5.01 -13.17
N GLY A 52 6.74 5.14 -13.20
CA GLY A 52 5.83 4.01 -13.12
C GLY A 52 4.38 4.38 -12.87
N LYS A 53 3.57 3.38 -12.52
CA LYS A 53 2.24 3.59 -11.94
C LYS A 53 2.26 3.19 -10.47
N ASP A 54 1.69 4.02 -9.62
CA ASP A 54 1.40 3.71 -8.23
C ASP A 54 0.19 2.77 -8.15
N GLN A 55 0.29 1.77 -7.28
CA GLN A 55 -0.83 0.95 -6.88
C GLN A 55 -1.16 1.26 -5.43
N VAL A 56 -2.23 2.03 -5.24
CA VAL A 56 -2.86 2.29 -3.93
C VAL A 56 -3.97 1.26 -3.77
N ILE A 57 -4.06 0.63 -2.61
CA ILE A 57 -5.11 -0.34 -2.27
C ILE A 57 -5.82 0.16 -1.02
N SER A 58 -7.13 0.29 -1.12
CA SER A 58 -8.02 0.63 -0.01
C SER A 58 -8.39 -0.64 0.75
N PHE A 59 -8.54 -0.58 2.08
CA PHE A 59 -8.84 -1.77 2.87
C PHE A 59 -10.24 -2.33 2.60
N ASP A 60 -11.22 -1.49 2.28
CA ASP A 60 -12.59 -1.87 1.92
C ASP A 60 -12.69 -2.63 0.59
N GLU A 61 -11.66 -2.55 -0.26
CA GLU A 61 -11.58 -3.31 -1.50
C GLU A 61 -11.07 -4.75 -1.29
N LEU A 62 -10.62 -5.09 -0.07
CA LEU A 62 -10.01 -6.37 0.24
C LEU A 62 -10.96 -7.32 0.95
N CYS A 63 -10.80 -8.62 0.66
CA CYS A 63 -11.48 -9.69 1.37
C CYS A 63 -10.46 -10.60 2.07
N ASP A 64 -10.81 -11.06 3.26
CA ASP A 64 -10.03 -12.08 3.97
C ASP A 64 -10.13 -13.45 3.26
N PHE A 65 -9.37 -14.43 3.75
CA PHE A 65 -9.36 -15.79 3.21
C PHE A 65 -10.70 -16.53 3.33
N ASN A 66 -11.61 -16.05 4.17
CA ASN A 66 -12.98 -16.57 4.31
C ASN A 66 -13.97 -15.82 3.41
N GLY A 67 -13.54 -14.80 2.67
CA GLY A 67 -14.38 -13.97 1.81
C GLY A 67 -15.09 -12.81 2.53
N ASN A 68 -14.75 -12.50 3.78
CA ASN A 68 -15.28 -11.35 4.50
C ASN A 68 -14.57 -10.08 4.04
N ALA A 69 -15.32 -9.02 3.75
CA ALA A 69 -14.73 -7.71 3.47
C ALA A 69 -13.98 -7.19 4.70
N LEU A 70 -12.82 -6.57 4.46
CA LEU A 70 -12.08 -5.86 5.50
C LEU A 70 -12.80 -4.54 5.83
N PRO A 71 -12.62 -4.01 7.05
CA PRO A 71 -13.15 -2.70 7.41
C PRO A 71 -12.47 -1.60 6.59
N SER A 72 -13.21 -0.54 6.29
CA SER A 72 -12.68 0.64 5.55
C SER A 72 -11.62 1.42 6.31
N GLU A 73 -11.55 1.24 7.63
CA GLU A 73 -10.53 1.81 8.49
C GLU A 73 -9.96 0.75 9.45
N ILE A 74 -8.63 0.64 9.47
CA ILE A 74 -7.84 -0.18 10.39
C ILE A 74 -6.91 0.77 11.12
N VAL A 75 -6.92 0.74 12.46
CA VAL A 75 -6.10 1.64 13.27
C VAL A 75 -4.66 1.12 13.29
N ASN A 76 -3.68 2.00 12.99
CA ASN A 76 -2.25 1.63 12.98
C ASN A 76 -1.95 0.32 12.22
N PRO A 77 -2.32 0.22 10.94
CA PRO A 77 -2.22 -1.04 10.21
C PRO A 77 -0.76 -1.41 9.95
N VAL A 78 -0.43 -2.67 10.20
CA VAL A 78 0.81 -3.31 9.77
C VAL A 78 0.45 -4.31 8.68
N VAL A 79 1.01 -4.10 7.48
CA VAL A 79 0.83 -4.98 6.34
C VAL A 79 2.13 -5.77 6.13
N ILE A 80 2.03 -7.09 6.10
CA ILE A 80 3.14 -7.99 5.83
C ILE A 80 2.87 -8.69 4.50
N ILE A 81 3.82 -8.59 3.58
CA ILE A 81 3.74 -9.20 2.25
C ILE A 81 4.35 -10.60 2.32
N ILE A 82 3.59 -11.59 1.86
CA ILE A 82 4.00 -12.99 1.76
C ILE A 82 4.03 -13.34 0.27
N PRO A 83 5.21 -13.40 -0.37
CA PRO A 83 5.30 -13.69 -1.80
C PRO A 83 4.84 -15.12 -2.10
N ARG A 84 3.98 -15.28 -3.13
CA ARG A 84 3.55 -16.60 -3.63
C ARG A 84 4.40 -17.09 -4.81
N ASP A 85 5.09 -16.18 -5.47
CA ASP A 85 5.96 -16.44 -6.60
C ASP A 85 7.37 -15.90 -6.33
N GLY A 86 8.22 -15.85 -7.36
CA GLY A 86 9.56 -15.25 -7.27
C GLY A 86 9.55 -13.71 -7.30
N SER A 87 8.38 -13.06 -7.27
CA SER A 87 8.30 -11.60 -7.32
C SER A 87 8.72 -10.98 -5.99
N ARG A 88 9.39 -9.83 -6.08
CA ARG A 88 9.81 -9.05 -4.92
C ARG A 88 8.90 -7.85 -4.78
N CYS A 89 7.91 -7.97 -3.92
CA CYS A 89 6.94 -6.91 -3.65
C CYS A 89 7.21 -6.24 -2.30
N PHE A 90 6.97 -4.94 -2.22
CA PHE A 90 7.26 -4.11 -1.06
C PHE A 90 6.15 -3.08 -0.85
N LEU A 91 5.98 -2.65 0.39
CA LEU A 91 5.17 -1.47 0.69
C LEU A 91 5.94 -0.21 0.35
N VAL A 92 5.26 0.73 -0.31
CA VAL A 92 5.83 2.04 -0.62
C VAL A 92 5.42 3.00 0.50
N GLY A 93 6.33 3.22 1.44
CA GLY A 93 6.07 4.04 2.62
C GLY A 93 5.25 3.33 3.70
N ARG A 94 4.65 4.12 4.60
CA ARG A 94 3.86 3.61 5.73
C ARG A 94 2.38 3.49 5.33
N PRO A 95 1.69 2.37 5.66
CA PRO A 95 0.24 2.28 5.54
C PRO A 95 -0.46 3.42 6.29
N SER A 96 -1.50 3.98 5.67
CA SER A 96 -2.46 4.85 6.33
C SER A 96 -3.57 4.01 6.97
N ASN A 97 -4.46 4.60 7.76
CA ASN A 97 -5.58 3.87 8.37
C ASN A 97 -6.59 3.32 7.35
N THR A 98 -6.63 3.86 6.12
CA THR A 98 -7.63 3.51 5.10
C THR A 98 -7.04 2.78 3.90
N SER A 99 -5.73 2.93 3.67
CA SER A 99 -5.09 2.43 2.44
C SER A 99 -3.59 2.27 2.62
N PHE A 100 -2.97 1.53 1.69
CA PHE A 100 -1.52 1.40 1.58
C PHE A 100 -1.09 1.39 0.12
N LYS A 101 0.18 1.74 -0.12
CA LYS A 101 0.81 1.64 -1.43
C LYS A 101 1.67 0.38 -1.49
N ILE A 102 1.58 -0.35 -2.59
CA ILE A 102 2.38 -1.56 -2.84
C ILE A 102 3.02 -1.49 -4.22
N ALA A 103 4.23 -2.03 -4.33
CA ALA A 103 4.98 -2.06 -5.58
C ALA A 103 5.76 -3.37 -5.73
N CYS A 104 6.06 -3.71 -6.97
CA CYS A 104 6.88 -4.86 -7.33
C CYS A 104 8.17 -4.39 -8.02
N ASP A 105 9.29 -5.00 -7.64
CA ASP A 105 10.58 -4.80 -8.30
C ASP A 105 10.62 -5.59 -9.62
N ARG A 106 10.44 -4.85 -10.72
CA ARG A 106 10.44 -5.40 -12.08
C ARG A 106 11.82 -5.74 -12.62
N SER A 107 12.91 -5.41 -11.91
CA SER A 107 14.26 -5.86 -12.32
C SER A 107 14.43 -7.37 -12.18
N SER A 108 13.71 -7.98 -11.23
CA SER A 108 13.81 -9.40 -10.90
C SER A 108 12.72 -10.25 -11.57
N PHE A 109 11.64 -9.64 -12.06
CA PHE A 109 10.47 -10.35 -12.59
C PHE A 109 9.76 -9.53 -13.69
N ILE A 110 9.47 -10.17 -14.84
CA ILE A 110 8.89 -9.50 -16.03
C ILE A 110 7.34 -9.45 -15.98
N GLY A 111 6.70 -10.06 -14.99
CA GLY A 111 5.24 -10.10 -14.82
C GLY A 111 4.69 -9.23 -13.68
N GLN A 112 3.40 -9.41 -13.40
CA GLN A 112 2.76 -8.90 -12.18
C GLN A 112 3.09 -9.85 -11.02
N GLY A 113 3.42 -9.32 -9.85
CA GLY A 113 3.71 -10.14 -8.68
C GLY A 113 2.43 -10.70 -8.06
N LEU A 114 2.46 -11.94 -7.60
CA LEU A 114 1.37 -12.55 -6.83
C LEU A 114 1.79 -12.71 -5.37
N VAL A 115 1.02 -12.11 -4.46
CA VAL A 115 1.34 -12.13 -3.02
C VAL A 115 0.10 -12.41 -2.19
N ASP A 116 0.30 -12.96 -1.00
CA ASP A 116 -0.67 -12.85 0.08
C ASP A 116 -0.30 -11.68 0.99
N LEU A 117 -1.28 -11.14 1.68
CA LEU A 117 -1.05 -10.13 2.72
C LEU A 117 -1.52 -10.65 4.06
N LEU A 118 -0.70 -10.46 5.07
CA LEU A 118 -1.13 -10.50 6.46
C LEU A 118 -1.26 -9.06 6.96
N ILE A 119 -2.49 -8.62 7.18
CA ILE A 119 -2.83 -7.28 7.67
C ILE A 119 -3.18 -7.40 9.15
N MET A 120 -2.62 -6.54 9.99
CA MET A 120 -2.86 -6.55 11.43
C MET A 120 -3.09 -5.13 11.94
N GLU A 121 -4.04 -5.00 12.85
CA GLU A 121 -4.23 -3.81 13.67
C GLU A 121 -3.27 -3.86 14.85
N VAL A 122 -2.58 -2.77 15.17
CA VAL A 122 -1.68 -2.72 16.32
C VAL A 122 -2.09 -1.59 17.26
N ASP A 123 -2.53 -1.97 18.45
CA ASP A 123 -2.67 -1.03 19.56
C ASP A 123 -1.26 -0.65 20.03
N LEU A 124 -0.70 0.41 19.46
CA LEU A 124 0.49 1.04 20.01
C LEU A 124 0.05 1.80 21.28
N PRO A 125 0.68 1.54 22.45
CA PRO A 125 0.39 2.27 23.68
C PRO A 125 0.82 3.74 23.63
#